data_AF-A0A973M7F8-F1
#
_entry.id   AF-A0A973M7F8-F1
#
_cell.length_a   1.000
_cell.length_b   1.000
_cell.length_c   1.000
_cell.angle_alpha   90.00
_cell.angle_beta   90.00
_cell.angle_gamma   90.00
#
_symmetry.space_group_name_H-M   'P 1'
#
loop_
_entity.id
_entity.type
_entity.pdbx_description
1 polymer ?
#
loop_
_entity_poly.entity_id
_entity_poly.type
_entity_poly.pdbx_seq_one_letter_code
_entity_poly.pdbx_strand_id
1 'polypeptide(L)'
;IVRFNNRQNPTQASDFRSNDGIQRRLVEDFTKLGVVGYNGGRRGGAEDVIRRPGENQLSAETAAQALAAFHGAAEVAYHQKSKIWEQDDIYSRVFPERVTAKHILFVSSLMRAIEMEKTKLGRSDPADRLQDQTDLLDWLSLRGSIVLAVEAIGSVIEILVGAAVTDSYTLTFKKNLAIPAASEVWQPVVESLLAFAPDQLRDPLVTSSPLRNRGAVDKAVSNFRAQVNAARRHNKDTFEAFAKHVTH
;
A
#
# COMPACT_ATOMS: atom_id res chain seq x y z
N ILE A 1 0.94 5.04 -52.56
CA ILE A 1 0.75 6.07 -51.51
C ILE A 1 0.64 5.35 -50.17
N VAL A 2 1.71 5.33 -49.37
CA VAL A 2 1.72 4.71 -48.05
C VAL A 2 1.16 5.71 -47.04
N ARG A 3 -0.03 5.44 -46.50
CA ARG A 3 -0.62 6.23 -45.39
C ARG A 3 -0.02 5.75 -44.07
N PHE A 4 1.08 6.36 -43.64
CA PHE A 4 1.49 6.28 -42.24
C PHE A 4 0.56 7.17 -41.41
N ASN A 5 -0.44 6.57 -40.78
CA ASN A 5 -1.27 7.25 -39.78
C ASN A 5 -0.49 7.29 -38.46
N ASN A 6 0.49 8.20 -38.39
CA ASN A 6 1.17 8.53 -37.14
C ASN A 6 0.22 9.39 -36.30
N ARG A 7 -0.79 8.76 -35.69
CA ARG A 7 -1.56 9.39 -34.61
C ARG A 7 -0.59 9.57 -33.45
N GLN A 8 -0.03 10.77 -33.32
CA GLN A 8 0.55 11.21 -32.05
C GLN A 8 -0.50 10.96 -30.98
N ASN A 9 -0.20 10.09 -30.01
CA ASN A 9 -1.05 9.95 -28.85
C ASN A 9 -1.19 11.33 -28.21
N PRO A 10 -2.41 11.83 -27.95
CA PRO A 10 -2.60 13.10 -27.28
C PRO A 10 -1.86 13.08 -25.95
N THR A 11 -1.05 14.11 -25.69
CA THR A 11 -0.31 14.30 -24.45
C THR A 11 -1.27 14.26 -23.26
N GLN A 12 -1.04 13.34 -22.31
CA GLN A 12 -1.87 13.21 -21.13
C GLN A 12 -1.21 13.89 -19.92
N ALA A 13 -2.01 14.27 -18.92
CA ALA A 13 -1.52 14.84 -17.66
C ALA A 13 -0.42 13.98 -16.99
N SER A 14 -0.49 12.65 -17.14
CA SER A 14 0.55 11.71 -16.66
C SER A 14 1.93 11.95 -17.29
N ASP A 15 2.00 12.41 -18.54
CA ASP A 15 3.27 12.66 -19.23
C ASP A 15 3.99 13.88 -18.64
N PHE A 16 3.25 14.83 -18.07
CA PHE A 16 3.80 15.96 -17.32
C PHE A 16 4.31 15.54 -15.93
N ARG A 17 3.64 14.58 -15.27
CA ARG A 17 4.04 14.08 -13.93
C ARG A 17 5.41 13.41 -13.94
N SER A 18 5.66 12.53 -14.91
CA SER A 18 6.93 11.79 -14.98
C SER A 18 8.18 12.67 -15.11
N ASN A 19 8.00 13.92 -15.54
CA ASN A 19 9.07 14.90 -15.69
C ASN A 19 9.09 15.94 -14.56
N ASP A 20 8.17 15.89 -13.60
CA ASP A 20 8.19 16.81 -12.46
C ASP A 20 9.37 16.52 -11.51
N GLY A 21 9.67 17.48 -10.62
CA GLY A 21 10.80 17.37 -9.71
C GLY A 21 10.67 16.22 -8.70
N ILE A 22 9.45 15.88 -8.30
CA ILE A 22 9.18 14.83 -7.31
C ILE A 22 9.41 13.46 -7.96
N GLN A 23 8.81 13.19 -9.13
CA GLN A 23 8.96 11.90 -9.80
C GLN A 23 10.37 11.65 -10.28
N ARG A 24 11.07 12.66 -10.81
CA ARG A 24 12.49 12.52 -11.19
C ARG A 24 13.36 12.13 -10.00
N ARG A 25 13.20 12.81 -8.86
CA ARG A 25 13.88 12.45 -7.60
C ARG A 25 13.54 11.01 -7.19
N LEU A 26 12.26 10.63 -7.21
CA LEU A 26 11.83 9.29 -6.80
C LEU A 26 12.42 8.20 -7.70
N VAL A 27 12.45 8.40 -9.02
CA VAL A 27 13.07 7.47 -9.97
C VAL A 27 14.56 7.29 -9.67
N GLU A 28 15.29 8.37 -9.43
CA GLU A 28 16.71 8.31 -9.04
C GLU A 28 16.90 7.59 -7.70
N ASP A 29 16.07 7.89 -6.70
CA ASP A 29 16.19 7.30 -5.37
C ASP A 29 15.82 5.82 -5.34
N PHE A 30 14.80 5.39 -6.10
CA PHE A 30 14.49 3.97 -6.27
C PHE A 30 15.61 3.22 -6.98
N THR A 31 16.24 3.84 -7.98
CA THR A 31 17.41 3.27 -8.65
C THR A 31 18.56 3.04 -7.65
N LYS A 32 18.84 4.02 -6.76
CA LYS A 32 19.84 3.88 -5.68
C LYS A 32 19.48 2.79 -4.67
N LEU A 33 18.19 2.54 -4.43
CA LEU A 33 17.68 1.46 -3.59
C LEU A 33 17.66 0.09 -4.30
N GLY A 34 18.06 0.02 -5.56
CA GLY A 34 18.03 -1.21 -6.37
C GLY A 34 16.61 -1.69 -6.68
N VAL A 35 15.60 -0.82 -6.58
CA VAL A 35 14.21 -1.12 -6.94
C VAL A 35 14.05 -0.95 -8.44
N VAL A 36 13.46 -1.95 -9.09
CA VAL A 36 13.22 -1.95 -10.54
C VAL A 36 11.75 -1.68 -10.85
N GLY A 37 11.49 -1.01 -11.98
CA GLY A 37 10.12 -0.80 -12.51
C GLY A 37 9.41 0.48 -12.04
N TYR A 38 10.01 1.27 -11.15
CA TYR A 38 9.46 2.58 -10.80
C TYR A 38 9.84 3.61 -11.86
N ASN A 39 8.88 4.01 -12.69
CA ASN A 39 9.11 4.87 -13.86
C ASN A 39 8.49 6.27 -13.73
N GLY A 40 8.07 6.66 -12.53
CA GLY A 40 7.46 7.97 -12.27
C GLY A 40 6.08 8.17 -12.92
N GLY A 41 5.35 7.10 -13.23
CA GLY A 41 4.01 7.17 -13.84
C GLY A 41 4.02 7.30 -15.36
N ARG A 42 5.19 7.18 -16.01
CA ARG A 42 5.32 7.21 -17.47
C ARG A 42 4.61 6.02 -18.11
N ARG A 43 3.84 6.24 -19.18
CA ARG A 43 3.24 5.17 -19.99
C ARG A 43 4.14 4.84 -21.19
N GLY A 44 4.36 3.55 -21.46
CA GLY A 44 4.97 3.06 -22.70
C GLY A 44 6.43 3.47 -22.89
N GLY A 45 7.37 2.61 -22.50
CA GLY A 45 8.81 2.84 -22.71
C GLY A 45 9.58 1.55 -23.02
N ALA A 46 10.80 1.68 -23.55
CA ALA A 46 11.71 0.54 -23.73
C ALA A 46 12.12 -0.15 -22.40
N GLU A 47 11.73 0.41 -21.26
CA GLU A 47 11.82 -0.21 -19.93
C GLU A 47 10.64 -1.15 -19.62
N ASP A 48 9.56 -1.16 -20.44
CA ASP A 48 8.51 -2.20 -20.43
C ASP A 48 9.01 -3.53 -21.02
N VAL A 49 10.29 -3.62 -21.38
CA VAL A 49 10.94 -4.91 -21.64
C VAL A 49 10.76 -5.76 -20.39
N ILE A 50 10.13 -6.92 -20.58
CA ILE A 50 9.96 -7.98 -19.58
C ILE A 50 11.37 -8.42 -19.14
N ARG A 51 11.98 -7.66 -18.22
CA ARG A 51 13.05 -8.16 -17.38
C ARG A 51 12.39 -9.26 -16.55
N ARG A 52 13.09 -10.39 -16.34
CA ARG A 52 12.63 -11.41 -15.38
C ARG A 52 12.20 -10.65 -14.11
N PRO A 53 10.99 -10.86 -13.56
CA PRO A 53 10.54 -10.12 -12.41
C PRO A 53 11.63 -10.24 -11.33
N GLY A 54 12.37 -9.15 -11.14
CA GLY A 54 13.32 -9.08 -10.05
C GLY A 54 12.50 -9.07 -8.77
N GLU A 55 12.95 -9.75 -7.73
CA GLU A 55 12.18 -9.82 -6.48
C GLU A 55 11.96 -8.42 -5.87
N ASN A 56 12.83 -7.46 -6.19
CA ASN A 56 12.76 -6.05 -5.77
C ASN A 56 12.08 -5.13 -6.80
N GLN A 57 10.89 -5.50 -7.28
CA GLN A 57 10.12 -4.72 -8.27
C GLN A 57 8.99 -3.91 -7.64
N LEU A 58 8.81 -2.66 -8.08
CA LEU A 58 7.69 -1.80 -7.70
C LEU A 58 7.25 -0.92 -8.87
N SER A 59 5.99 -1.04 -9.27
CA SER A 59 5.42 -0.13 -10.27
C SER A 59 5.03 1.21 -9.64
N ALA A 60 5.01 2.28 -10.43
CA ALA A 60 4.51 3.57 -9.98
C ALA A 60 3.02 3.50 -9.56
N GLU A 61 2.20 2.67 -10.23
CA GLU A 61 0.78 2.49 -9.87
C GLU A 61 0.63 1.85 -8.49
N THR A 62 1.36 0.76 -8.21
CA THR A 62 1.34 0.09 -6.90
C THR A 62 1.86 1.02 -5.80
N ALA A 63 2.92 1.78 -6.09
CA ALA A 63 3.45 2.79 -5.17
C ALA A 63 2.40 3.85 -4.81
N ALA A 64 1.74 4.43 -5.82
CA ALA A 64 0.68 5.43 -5.62
C ALA A 64 -0.50 4.86 -4.83
N GLN A 65 -0.91 3.63 -5.15
CA GLN A 65 -2.02 2.95 -4.47
C GLN A 65 -1.70 2.70 -2.99
N ALA A 66 -0.52 2.17 -2.68
CA ALA A 66 -0.09 1.91 -1.31
C ALA A 66 0.04 3.20 -0.50
N LEU A 67 0.61 4.25 -1.11
CA LEU A 67 0.78 5.54 -0.47
C LEU A 67 -0.57 6.21 -0.17
N ALA A 68 -1.47 6.26 -1.15
CA ALA A 68 -2.82 6.81 -0.95
C ALA A 68 -3.60 6.03 0.13
N ALA A 69 -3.54 4.71 0.12
CA ALA A 69 -4.22 3.88 1.10
C ALA A 69 -3.68 4.12 2.53
N PHE A 70 -2.36 4.05 2.70
CA PHE A 70 -1.71 4.20 4.01
C PHE A 70 -2.04 5.53 4.68
N HIS A 71 -2.17 6.60 3.88
CA HIS A 71 -2.49 7.95 4.34
C HIS A 71 -4.00 8.27 4.34
N GLY A 72 -4.87 7.26 4.41
CA GLY A 72 -6.31 7.49 4.67
C GLY A 72 -7.17 7.72 3.43
N ALA A 73 -6.68 7.40 2.24
CA ALA A 73 -7.39 7.62 0.98
C ALA A 73 -7.68 6.31 0.23
N ALA A 74 -8.22 5.29 0.90
CA ALA A 74 -8.55 4.00 0.28
C ALA A 74 -9.51 4.11 -0.92
N GLU A 75 -10.45 5.07 -0.91
CA GLU A 75 -11.30 5.32 -2.08
C GLU A 75 -10.47 5.75 -3.29
N VAL A 76 -9.52 6.67 -3.10
CA VAL A 76 -8.64 7.17 -4.17
C VAL A 76 -7.75 6.03 -4.68
N ALA A 77 -7.14 5.30 -3.75
CA ALA A 77 -6.30 4.15 -4.05
C ALA A 77 -7.05 3.05 -4.81
N TYR A 78 -8.35 2.85 -4.57
CA TYR A 78 -9.10 1.78 -5.21
C TYR A 78 -9.82 2.21 -6.49
N HIS A 79 -10.58 3.32 -6.46
CA HIS A 79 -11.46 3.75 -7.56
C HIS A 79 -10.86 4.84 -8.45
N GLN A 80 -9.88 5.60 -7.96
CA GLN A 80 -9.43 6.84 -8.59
C GLN A 80 -7.94 6.81 -8.97
N LYS A 81 -7.39 5.62 -9.22
CA LYS A 81 -5.97 5.41 -9.53
C LYS A 81 -5.44 6.29 -10.67
N SER A 82 -6.22 6.45 -11.75
CA SER A 82 -5.84 7.32 -12.87
C SER A 82 -5.80 8.80 -12.45
N LYS A 83 -6.75 9.23 -11.62
CA LYS A 83 -6.85 10.60 -11.14
C LYS A 83 -5.68 11.03 -10.27
N ILE A 84 -4.99 10.09 -9.61
CA ILE A 84 -3.73 10.40 -8.90
C ILE A 84 -2.71 11.03 -9.85
N TRP A 85 -2.67 10.61 -11.11
CA TRP A 85 -1.73 11.13 -12.11
C TRP A 85 -2.32 12.31 -12.88
N GLU A 86 -3.65 12.40 -12.97
CA GLU A 86 -4.36 13.37 -13.81
C GLU A 86 -4.75 14.66 -13.07
N GLN A 87 -4.96 14.63 -11.75
CA GLN A 87 -5.48 15.76 -10.96
C GLN A 87 -4.42 16.28 -9.98
N ASP A 88 -4.10 17.58 -10.04
CA ASP A 88 -3.05 18.22 -9.22
C ASP A 88 -3.29 18.11 -7.72
N ASP A 89 -4.54 18.26 -7.29
CA ASP A 89 -4.93 18.22 -5.88
C ASP A 89 -4.82 16.80 -5.30
N ILE A 90 -5.21 15.77 -6.06
CA ILE A 90 -5.02 14.38 -5.65
C ILE A 90 -3.53 14.03 -5.68
N TYR A 91 -2.83 14.39 -6.76
CA TYR A 91 -1.41 14.10 -6.92
C TYR A 91 -0.58 14.67 -5.78
N SER A 92 -0.74 15.96 -5.45
CA SER A 92 0.02 16.63 -4.38
C SER A 92 -0.27 16.09 -2.98
N ARG A 93 -1.48 15.55 -2.75
CA ARG A 93 -1.82 14.84 -1.49
C ARG A 93 -1.17 13.47 -1.41
N VAL A 94 -1.15 12.72 -2.52
CA VAL A 94 -0.54 11.38 -2.56
C VAL A 94 0.98 11.51 -2.52
N PHE A 95 1.56 12.36 -3.37
CA PHE A 95 2.99 12.62 -3.48
C PHE A 95 3.35 14.04 -3.01
N PRO A 96 3.25 14.34 -1.71
CA PRO A 96 3.73 15.62 -1.20
C PRO A 96 5.25 15.71 -1.36
N GLU A 97 5.80 16.93 -1.42
CA GLU A 97 7.23 17.15 -1.68
C GLU A 97 8.17 16.38 -0.72
N ARG A 98 7.74 16.18 0.53
CA ARG A 98 8.49 15.45 1.57
C ARG A 98 8.55 13.92 1.39
N VAL A 99 7.75 13.33 0.49
CA VAL A 99 7.72 11.87 0.33
C VAL A 99 9.05 11.34 -0.21
N THR A 100 9.55 10.24 0.37
CA THR A 100 10.82 9.62 -0.07
C THR A 100 10.58 8.24 -0.66
N ALA A 101 11.51 7.77 -1.51
CA ALA A 101 11.46 6.40 -2.03
C ALA A 101 11.49 5.35 -0.92
N LYS A 102 12.17 5.64 0.21
CA LYS A 102 12.20 4.77 1.39
C LYS A 102 10.84 4.65 2.07
N HIS A 103 10.10 5.74 2.19
CA HIS A 103 8.75 5.72 2.75
C HIS A 103 7.77 5.00 1.82
N ILE A 104 7.87 5.25 0.51
CA ILE A 104 7.06 4.53 -0.48
C ILE A 104 7.35 3.02 -0.43
N LEU A 105 8.63 2.62 -0.33
CA LEU A 105 9.01 1.22 -0.15
C LEU A 105 8.39 0.63 1.13
N PHE A 106 8.43 1.37 2.24
CA PHE A 106 7.85 0.98 3.52
C PHE A 106 6.35 0.70 3.45
N VAL A 107 5.57 1.57 2.79
CA VAL A 107 4.11 1.38 2.63
C VAL A 107 3.76 0.36 1.55
N SER A 108 4.55 0.28 0.48
CA SER A 108 4.34 -0.73 -0.57
C SER A 108 4.66 -2.14 -0.09
N SER A 109 5.64 -2.32 0.80
CA SER A 109 5.92 -3.62 1.41
C SER A 109 4.83 -4.07 2.39
N LEU A 110 4.10 -3.13 3.02
CA LEU A 110 2.90 -3.46 3.81
C LEU A 110 1.79 -4.03 2.91
N MET A 111 1.49 -3.34 1.80
CA MET A 111 0.50 -3.81 0.84
C MET A 111 0.85 -5.21 0.33
N ARG A 112 2.13 -5.44 0.00
CA ARG A 112 2.62 -6.75 -0.42
C ARG A 112 2.52 -7.81 0.70
N ALA A 113 2.81 -7.48 1.95
CA ALA A 113 2.65 -8.41 3.07
C ALA A 113 1.19 -8.87 3.25
N ILE A 114 0.22 -7.98 3.04
CA ILE A 114 -1.21 -8.33 3.05
C ILE A 114 -1.56 -9.26 1.87
N GLU A 115 -1.02 -8.99 0.68
CA GLU A 115 -1.18 -9.88 -0.49
C GLU A 115 -0.56 -11.27 -0.25
N MET A 116 0.59 -11.32 0.44
CA MET A 116 1.24 -12.55 0.85
C MET A 116 0.38 -13.35 1.83
N GLU A 117 -0.24 -12.71 2.82
CA GLU A 117 -1.16 -13.38 3.75
C GLU A 117 -2.38 -13.97 3.03
N LYS A 118 -3.00 -13.19 2.12
CA LYS A 118 -4.07 -13.72 1.26
C LYS A 118 -3.63 -14.94 0.46
N THR A 119 -2.43 -14.87 -0.15
CA THR A 119 -1.88 -15.96 -0.96
C THR A 119 -1.59 -17.19 -0.11
N LYS A 120 -1.05 -17.02 1.09
CA LYS A 120 -0.77 -18.08 2.07
C LYS A 120 -2.06 -18.80 2.46
N LEU A 121 -3.10 -18.07 2.84
CA LEU A 121 -4.41 -18.63 3.18
C LEU A 121 -5.09 -19.32 1.98
N GLY A 122 -4.98 -18.72 0.79
CA GLY A 122 -5.54 -19.29 -0.44
C GLY A 122 -4.86 -20.58 -0.91
N ARG A 123 -3.61 -20.83 -0.49
CA ARG A 123 -2.86 -22.05 -0.77
C ARG A 123 -3.03 -23.14 0.30
N SER A 124 -3.57 -22.82 1.47
CA SER A 124 -3.83 -23.82 2.51
C SER A 124 -4.96 -24.76 2.06
N ASP A 125 -4.89 -26.02 2.48
CA ASP A 125 -5.97 -26.98 2.26
C ASP A 125 -7.25 -26.47 2.98
N PRO A 126 -8.40 -26.36 2.29
CA PRO A 126 -9.66 -26.01 2.94
C PRO A 126 -10.04 -26.93 4.12
N ALA A 127 -9.62 -28.20 4.12
CA ALA A 127 -9.91 -29.14 5.20
C ALA A 127 -9.13 -28.86 6.49
N ASP A 128 -7.95 -28.24 6.38
CA ASP A 128 -7.07 -27.91 7.51
C ASP A 128 -7.25 -26.47 7.99
N ARG A 129 -8.08 -25.67 7.32
CA ARG A 129 -8.27 -24.25 7.61
C ARG A 129 -9.20 -24.08 8.81
N LEU A 130 -8.75 -23.31 9.80
CA LEU A 130 -9.59 -22.89 10.93
C LEU A 130 -10.68 -21.90 10.48
N GLN A 131 -11.72 -21.72 11.28
CA GLN A 131 -12.84 -20.84 10.93
C GLN A 131 -12.39 -19.38 10.79
N ASP A 132 -11.55 -18.88 11.70
CA ASP A 132 -10.99 -17.53 11.67
C ASP A 132 -10.15 -17.27 10.41
N GLN A 133 -9.37 -18.27 9.97
CA GLN A 133 -8.62 -18.24 8.72
C GLN A 133 -9.54 -18.22 7.49
N THR A 134 -10.67 -18.91 7.55
CA THR A 134 -11.69 -18.91 6.50
C THR A 134 -12.35 -17.55 6.40
N ASP A 135 -12.78 -16.99 7.54
CA ASP A 135 -13.41 -15.67 7.62
C ASP A 135 -12.46 -14.56 7.12
N LEU A 136 -11.17 -14.67 7.46
CA LEU A 136 -10.13 -13.78 6.96
C LEU A 136 -9.91 -13.91 5.45
N LEU A 137 -9.85 -15.13 4.91
CA LEU A 137 -9.70 -15.33 3.46
C LEU A 137 -10.92 -14.81 2.69
N ASP A 138 -12.13 -15.02 3.21
CA ASP A 138 -13.37 -14.50 2.64
C ASP A 138 -13.38 -12.97 2.63
N TRP A 139 -12.95 -12.35 3.73
CA TRP A 139 -12.80 -10.89 3.81
C TRP A 139 -11.73 -10.37 2.83
N LEU A 140 -10.56 -11.01 2.77
CA LEU A 140 -9.48 -10.66 1.83
C LEU A 140 -9.89 -10.87 0.36
N SER A 141 -10.92 -11.69 0.11
CA SER A 141 -11.49 -11.90 -1.22
C SER A 141 -12.46 -10.79 -1.65
N LEU A 142 -12.92 -9.94 -0.73
CA LEU A 142 -13.73 -8.77 -1.06
C LEU A 142 -12.95 -7.73 -1.86
N ARG A 143 -13.66 -7.06 -2.78
CA ARG A 143 -13.12 -5.96 -3.59
C ARG A 143 -12.74 -4.77 -2.69
N GLY A 144 -11.47 -4.36 -2.74
CA GLY A 144 -10.95 -3.23 -1.97
C GLY A 144 -10.44 -3.58 -0.57
N SER A 145 -10.54 -4.84 -0.13
CA SER A 145 -10.10 -5.29 1.20
C SER A 145 -8.63 -4.98 1.48
N ILE A 146 -7.74 -5.26 0.53
CA ILE A 146 -6.29 -5.00 0.67
C ILE A 146 -6.01 -3.52 0.88
N VAL A 147 -6.70 -2.66 0.13
CA VAL A 147 -6.53 -1.20 0.25
C VAL A 147 -7.05 -0.70 1.60
N LEU A 148 -8.18 -1.23 2.06
CA LEU A 148 -8.72 -0.92 3.38
C LEU A 148 -7.83 -1.44 4.52
N ALA A 149 -7.22 -2.61 4.36
CA ALA A 149 -6.25 -3.15 5.32
C ALA A 149 -5.05 -2.21 5.47
N VAL A 150 -4.49 -1.72 4.35
CA VAL A 150 -3.37 -0.77 4.37
C VAL A 150 -3.74 0.52 5.09
N GLU A 151 -4.94 1.07 4.83
CA GLU A 151 -5.45 2.24 5.54
C GLU A 151 -5.62 1.98 7.04
N ALA A 152 -6.26 0.86 7.40
CA ALA A 152 -6.51 0.50 8.79
C ALA A 152 -5.21 0.30 9.57
N ILE A 153 -4.21 -0.37 8.99
CA ILE A 153 -2.89 -0.56 9.61
C ILE A 153 -2.12 0.77 9.69
N GLY A 154 -2.20 1.63 8.67
CA GLY A 154 -1.63 2.97 8.72
C GLY A 154 -2.20 3.81 9.88
N SER A 155 -3.51 3.69 10.15
CA SER A 155 -4.19 4.41 11.23
C SER A 155 -3.75 4.02 12.65
N VAL A 156 -3.08 2.87 12.81
CA VAL A 156 -2.60 2.35 14.10
C VAL A 156 -1.08 2.38 14.23
N ILE A 157 -0.37 3.07 13.32
CA ILE A 157 1.09 3.02 13.27
C ILE A 157 1.77 3.47 14.58
N GLU A 158 1.22 4.47 15.28
CA GLU A 158 1.73 4.90 16.59
C GLU A 158 1.65 3.80 17.65
N ILE A 159 0.61 2.95 17.58
CA ILE A 159 0.46 1.79 18.48
C ILE A 159 1.56 0.77 18.17
N LEU A 160 1.87 0.57 16.88
CA LEU A 160 2.89 -0.37 16.43
C LEU A 160 4.31 0.09 16.75
N VAL A 161 4.61 1.39 16.58
CA VAL A 161 5.94 1.95 16.89
C VAL A 161 6.12 2.27 18.37
N GLY A 162 5.03 2.34 19.14
CA GLY A 162 5.05 2.63 20.58
C GLY A 162 5.42 4.08 20.91
N ALA A 163 5.29 5.00 19.95
CA ALA A 163 5.65 6.41 20.07
C ALA A 163 4.72 7.28 19.21
N ALA A 164 4.62 8.56 19.57
CA ALA A 164 3.89 9.54 18.78
C ALA A 164 4.64 9.82 17.46
N VAL A 165 3.92 9.83 16.34
CA VAL A 165 4.48 10.06 15.00
C VAL A 165 3.99 11.42 14.51
N THR A 166 4.89 12.41 14.50
CA THR A 166 4.54 13.80 14.14
C THR A 166 4.26 13.97 12.65
N ASP A 167 4.94 13.20 11.78
CA ASP A 167 4.68 13.13 10.36
C ASP A 167 4.78 11.69 9.87
N SER A 168 3.68 11.10 9.45
CA SER A 168 3.65 9.71 8.97
C SER A 168 4.48 9.51 7.69
N TYR A 169 4.81 10.57 6.94
CA TYR A 169 5.63 10.45 5.72
C TYR A 169 7.12 10.24 6.02
N THR A 170 7.58 10.41 7.26
CA THR A 170 8.97 10.15 7.66
C THR A 170 9.22 8.68 8.02
N LEU A 171 8.16 7.87 8.13
CA LEU A 171 8.26 6.46 8.49
C LEU A 171 9.05 5.67 7.45
N THR A 172 10.15 5.06 7.87
CA THR A 172 10.95 4.15 7.03
C THR A 172 11.50 2.99 7.85
N PHE A 173 11.96 1.94 7.17
CA PHE A 173 12.84 0.97 7.81
C PHE A 173 14.21 1.58 8.11
N LYS A 174 14.81 1.22 9.25
CA LYS A 174 16.17 1.65 9.65
C LYS A 174 17.24 1.14 8.69
N LYS A 175 17.04 -0.07 8.15
CA LYS A 175 17.91 -0.68 7.15
C LYS A 175 17.33 -0.47 5.76
N ASN A 176 18.19 -0.33 4.76
CA ASN A 176 17.77 -0.40 3.36
C ASN A 176 17.44 -1.87 3.05
N LEU A 177 16.16 -2.19 2.95
CA LEU A 177 15.65 -3.54 2.66
C LEU A 177 15.13 -3.59 1.23
N ALA A 178 15.30 -4.75 0.57
CA ALA A 178 14.53 -5.06 -0.63
C ALA A 178 13.06 -5.32 -0.26
N ILE A 179 12.15 -5.09 -1.19
CA ILE A 179 10.70 -5.23 -0.98
C ILE A 179 10.28 -6.59 -0.37
N PRO A 180 10.81 -7.75 -0.79
CA PRO A 180 10.48 -9.03 -0.17
C PRO A 180 10.84 -9.07 1.33
N ALA A 181 12.09 -8.75 1.67
CA ALA A 181 12.55 -8.70 3.06
C ALA A 181 11.79 -7.65 3.89
N ALA A 182 11.46 -6.50 3.28
CA ALA A 182 10.64 -5.47 3.91
C ALA A 182 9.20 -5.94 4.17
N SER A 183 8.67 -6.86 3.35
CA SER A 183 7.33 -7.44 3.53
C SER A 183 7.35 -8.49 4.64
N GLU A 184 8.43 -9.27 4.76
CA GLU A 184 8.64 -10.22 5.86
C GLU A 184 8.69 -9.52 7.22
N VAL A 185 9.26 -8.31 7.31
CA VAL A 185 9.23 -7.51 8.55
C VAL A 185 7.80 -7.13 8.95
N TRP A 186 6.90 -6.91 7.98
CA TRP A 186 5.49 -6.62 8.25
C TRP A 186 4.68 -7.85 8.64
N GLN A 187 5.08 -9.06 8.20
CA GLN A 187 4.26 -10.27 8.28
C GLN A 187 3.70 -10.55 9.69
N PRO A 188 4.49 -10.50 10.78
CA PRO A 188 3.97 -10.79 12.13
C PRO A 188 2.90 -9.78 12.58
N VAL A 189 3.06 -8.51 12.21
CA VAL A 189 2.07 -7.46 12.49
C VAL A 189 0.83 -7.65 11.63
N VAL A 190 1.00 -7.95 10.34
CA VAL A 190 -0.12 -8.21 9.43
C VAL A 190 -0.96 -9.39 9.92
N GLU A 191 -0.34 -10.51 10.30
CA GLU A 191 -1.04 -11.68 10.83
C GLU A 191 -1.81 -11.35 12.11
N SER A 192 -1.18 -10.64 13.06
CA SER A 192 -1.81 -10.22 14.32
C SER A 192 -2.98 -9.26 14.10
N LEU A 193 -2.82 -8.27 13.23
CA LEU A 193 -3.81 -7.22 13.05
C LEU A 193 -4.96 -7.63 12.14
N LEU A 194 -4.71 -8.43 11.10
CA LEU A 194 -5.76 -8.86 10.17
C LEU A 194 -6.77 -9.80 10.81
N ALA A 195 -6.46 -10.42 11.95
CA ALA A 195 -7.43 -11.17 12.75
C ALA A 195 -8.69 -10.34 13.10
N PHE A 196 -8.59 -9.01 13.19
CA PHE A 196 -9.74 -8.14 13.45
C PHE A 196 -10.49 -7.72 12.19
N ALA A 197 -9.92 -7.92 10.99
CA ALA A 197 -10.46 -7.37 9.76
C ALA A 197 -11.87 -7.89 9.38
N PRO A 198 -12.18 -9.20 9.50
CA PRO A 198 -13.50 -9.73 9.14
C PRO A 198 -14.65 -9.08 9.88
N ASP A 199 -14.47 -8.75 11.16
CA ASP A 199 -15.54 -8.15 11.99
C ASP A 199 -15.50 -6.63 11.99
N GLN A 200 -14.31 -6.02 11.94
CA GLN A 200 -14.17 -4.58 12.12
C GLN A 200 -14.17 -3.78 10.80
N LEU A 201 -13.78 -4.41 9.69
CA LEU A 201 -13.53 -3.73 8.41
C LEU A 201 -14.44 -4.20 7.27
N ARG A 202 -15.44 -5.02 7.54
CA ARG A 202 -16.27 -5.63 6.48
C ARG A 202 -17.33 -4.69 5.93
N ASP A 203 -18.00 -3.92 6.78
CA ASP A 203 -19.13 -3.07 6.40
C ASP A 203 -18.86 -2.14 5.21
N PRO A 204 -17.70 -1.43 5.12
CA PRO A 204 -17.41 -0.56 3.98
C PRO A 204 -17.23 -1.30 2.64
N LEU A 205 -17.07 -2.63 2.67
CA LEU A 205 -16.78 -3.46 1.50
C LEU A 205 -18.00 -4.19 0.96
N VAL A 206 -19.00 -4.46 1.80
CA VAL A 206 -20.19 -5.25 1.42
C VAL A 206 -21.36 -4.39 0.98
N THR A 207 -21.07 -3.47 0.07
CA THR A 207 -22.04 -2.58 -0.58
C THR A 207 -21.86 -2.63 -2.10
N SER A 208 -22.80 -2.05 -2.84
CA SER A 208 -22.69 -1.93 -4.30
C SER A 208 -21.52 -1.03 -4.73
N SER A 209 -21.03 -0.16 -3.85
CA SER A 209 -19.90 0.73 -4.10
C SER A 209 -18.92 0.75 -2.92
N PRO A 210 -18.07 -0.30 -2.80
CA PRO A 210 -17.11 -0.43 -1.71
C PRO A 210 -16.26 0.84 -1.55
N LEU A 211 -15.93 1.22 -0.31
CA LEU A 211 -15.02 2.33 0.02
C LEU A 211 -15.48 3.75 -0.36
N ARG A 212 -16.58 3.94 -1.08
CA ARG A 212 -17.06 5.30 -1.45
C ARG A 212 -17.71 6.06 -0.30
N ASN A 213 -18.24 5.35 0.69
CA ASN A 213 -18.80 5.98 1.87
C ASN A 213 -17.68 6.24 2.89
N ARG A 214 -17.09 7.44 2.84
CA ARG A 214 -15.99 7.82 3.75
C ARG A 214 -16.38 7.70 5.22
N GLY A 215 -17.61 8.08 5.61
CA GLY A 215 -18.08 7.95 6.99
C GLY A 215 -18.15 6.50 7.48
N ALA A 216 -18.51 5.56 6.60
CA ALA A 216 -18.47 4.13 6.93
C ALA A 216 -17.03 3.61 7.07
N VAL A 217 -16.11 4.05 6.20
CA VAL A 217 -14.68 3.72 6.28
C VAL A 217 -14.08 4.26 7.57
N ASP A 218 -14.31 5.53 7.91
CA ASP A 218 -13.82 6.16 9.14
C ASP A 218 -14.29 5.41 10.39
N LYS A 219 -15.58 5.05 10.42
CA LYS A 219 -16.16 4.28 11.52
C LYS A 219 -15.50 2.91 11.66
N ALA A 220 -15.33 2.18 10.56
CA ALA A 220 -14.68 0.87 10.54
C ALA A 220 -13.22 0.93 10.99
N VAL A 221 -12.45 1.87 10.45
CA VAL A 221 -11.05 2.11 10.81
C VAL A 221 -10.91 2.51 12.30
N SER A 222 -11.83 3.35 12.80
CA SER A 222 -11.87 3.71 14.23
C SER A 222 -12.16 2.51 15.12
N ASN A 223 -13.10 1.64 14.74
CA ASN A 223 -13.42 0.42 15.48
C ASN A 223 -12.22 -0.55 15.50
N PHE A 224 -11.59 -0.74 14.33
CA PHE A 224 -10.36 -1.51 14.20
C PHE A 224 -9.26 -0.97 15.13
N ARG A 225 -9.00 0.34 15.11
CA ARG A 225 -8.03 0.99 16.01
C ARG A 225 -8.35 0.74 17.49
N ALA A 226 -9.62 0.77 17.89
CA ALA A 226 -10.03 0.47 19.25
C ALA A 226 -9.68 -0.97 19.66
N GLN A 227 -9.90 -1.95 18.77
CA GLN A 227 -9.54 -3.35 19.02
C GLN A 227 -8.02 -3.55 19.10
N VAL A 228 -7.25 -2.95 18.19
CA VAL A 228 -5.78 -3.00 18.23
C VAL A 228 -5.24 -2.40 19.53
N ASN A 229 -5.80 -1.27 19.97
CA ASN A 229 -5.40 -0.66 21.24
C ASN A 229 -5.76 -1.53 22.46
N ALA A 230 -6.92 -2.18 22.46
CA ALA A 230 -7.30 -3.13 23.52
C ALA A 230 -6.36 -4.36 23.56
N ALA A 231 -5.96 -4.86 22.39
CA ALA A 231 -5.09 -6.01 22.24
C ALA A 231 -3.58 -5.70 22.39
N ARG A 232 -3.18 -4.42 22.47
CA ARG A 232 -1.76 -3.99 22.43
C ARG A 232 -0.88 -4.68 23.48
N ARG A 233 -1.42 -4.96 24.67
CA ARG A 233 -0.66 -5.60 25.76
C ARG A 233 -0.34 -7.05 25.44
N HIS A 234 -1.26 -7.76 24.79
CA HIS A 234 -1.08 -9.15 24.39
C HIS A 234 -0.17 -9.28 23.15
N ASN A 235 -0.17 -8.27 22.27
CA ASN A 235 0.68 -8.21 21.08
C ASN A 235 2.00 -7.45 21.30
N LYS A 236 2.38 -7.18 22.55
CA LYS A 236 3.50 -6.32 22.90
C LYS A 236 4.81 -6.76 22.22
N ASP A 237 5.15 -8.05 22.30
CA ASP A 237 6.40 -8.57 21.76
C ASP A 237 6.47 -8.43 20.24
N THR A 238 5.36 -8.68 19.54
CA THR A 238 5.24 -8.49 18.09
C THR A 238 5.44 -7.03 17.70
N PHE A 239 4.80 -6.10 18.41
CA PHE A 239 4.88 -4.68 18.11
C PHE A 239 6.25 -4.11 18.45
N GLU A 240 6.85 -4.48 19.58
CA GLU A 240 8.21 -4.08 19.95
C GLU A 240 9.27 -4.65 18.98
N ALA A 241 9.07 -5.89 18.50
CA ALA A 241 9.92 -6.46 17.46
C ALA A 241 9.85 -5.63 16.17
N PHE A 242 8.63 -5.30 15.72
CA PHE A 242 8.43 -4.45 14.55
C PHE A 242 9.05 -3.04 14.73
N ALA A 243 8.79 -2.38 15.86
CA ALA A 243 9.30 -1.05 16.16
C ALA A 243 10.84 -0.97 16.12
N LYS A 244 11.56 -2.06 16.45
CA LYS A 244 13.02 -2.12 16.32
C LYS A 244 13.50 -1.89 14.88
N HIS A 245 12.68 -2.22 13.88
CA HIS A 245 12.99 -2.03 12.46
C HIS A 245 12.60 -0.66 11.91
N VAL A 246 11.77 0.13 12.60
CA VAL A 246 11.16 1.37 12.08
C VAL A 246 11.78 2.61 12.69
N THR A 247 11.92 3.66 11.89
CA THR A 247 12.27 5.02 12.33
C THR A 247 11.26 6.01 11.76
N HIS A 248 11.05 7.12 12.46
CA HIS A 248 10.17 8.23 12.08
C HIS A 248 10.81 9.54 12.56
#